data_AF-A0A5Q4G5P1-F1
#
_entry.id   AF-A0A5Q4G5P1-F1
#
_cell.length_a   1.000
_cell.length_b   1.000
_cell.length_c   1.000
_cell.angle_alpha   90.00
_cell.angle_beta   90.00
_cell.angle_gamma   90.00
#
_symmetry.space_group_name_H-M   'P 1'
#
loop_
_entity.id
_entity.type
_entity.pdbx_description
1 polymer ?
#
loop_
_entity_poly.entity_id
_entity_poly.type
_entity_poly.pdbx_seq_one_letter_code
_entity_poly.pdbx_strand_id
1 'polypeptide(L)'
;MKRLAIVLAVLVLAACQRSADEPAPVAEALEVRVQAHYLERIMLPPGSWLQAELFDEQADELVAAQRIDEAVSPPFDVQITVAAGNWQPEGEYRLYLTLNLPDGRPRFSAELPVSADQPDLGEVRLVAVDLHEAGRESLRWVGYRCGEVPVDFLALDDGAILVLPWADIELEQVVAASGARYAGGDVEFWTRGQDEARLTLDDEQAQACHRSEGLSPWTRARQNGVHFRATGNEPGWLVEVGGGGEPSVSLSLDYGSRMLDFDEASWDQDRMNLTADSPGNHLEIALTETECVDSMVGWTFPLRVEMRLNDMSLQACGRFLEDMPEE
;
A
#
# COMPACT_ATOMS: atom_id res chain seq x y z
N MET A 1 52.74 -26.69 -69.75
CA MET A 1 51.60 -27.45 -69.19
C MET A 1 51.59 -27.22 -67.69
N LYS A 2 50.45 -26.73 -67.18
CA LYS A 2 50.22 -26.29 -65.80
C LYS A 2 50.30 -27.46 -64.81
N ARG A 3 51.00 -27.28 -63.69
CA ARG A 3 50.66 -27.92 -62.41
C ARG A 3 50.68 -26.86 -61.31
N LEU A 4 49.47 -26.55 -60.90
CA LEU A 4 49.04 -25.76 -59.76
C LEU A 4 49.05 -26.71 -58.55
N ALA A 5 49.59 -26.32 -57.39
CA ALA A 5 48.98 -26.63 -56.09
C ALA A 5 49.81 -26.18 -54.86
N ILE A 6 49.21 -25.20 -54.17
CA ILE A 6 48.91 -25.21 -52.72
C ILE A 6 50.07 -24.86 -51.79
N VAL A 7 50.06 -23.60 -51.32
CA VAL A 7 50.66 -23.20 -50.05
C VAL A 7 49.51 -22.78 -49.13
N LEU A 8 49.36 -23.57 -48.07
CA LEU A 8 48.37 -23.44 -47.00
C LEU A 8 48.77 -22.25 -46.10
N ALA A 9 47.91 -21.25 -45.99
CA ALA A 9 48.09 -20.14 -45.06
C ALA A 9 47.67 -20.56 -43.65
N VAL A 10 48.62 -20.58 -42.71
CA VAL A 10 48.37 -20.81 -41.29
C VAL A 10 47.93 -19.49 -40.65
N LEU A 11 46.64 -19.38 -40.33
CA LEU A 11 46.11 -18.33 -39.45
C LEU A 11 46.48 -18.67 -38.00
N VAL A 12 47.30 -17.83 -37.37
CA VAL A 12 47.54 -17.88 -35.92
C VAL A 12 46.38 -17.18 -35.23
N LEU A 13 45.44 -17.96 -34.68
CA LEU A 13 44.46 -17.48 -33.72
C LEU A 13 45.18 -17.20 -32.40
N ALA A 14 45.37 -15.93 -32.05
CA ALA A 14 45.72 -15.52 -30.70
C ALA A 14 44.50 -15.76 -29.80
N ALA A 15 44.45 -16.95 -29.19
CA ALA A 15 43.51 -17.22 -28.12
C ALA A 15 43.99 -16.50 -26.86
N CYS A 16 43.28 -15.45 -26.42
CA CYS A 16 43.38 -14.96 -25.06
C CYS A 16 42.89 -16.08 -24.13
N GLN A 17 43.82 -16.90 -23.65
CA GLN A 17 43.57 -17.79 -22.51
C GLN A 17 43.35 -16.89 -21.29
N ARG A 18 42.08 -16.65 -20.95
CA ARG A 18 41.71 -16.21 -19.61
C ARG A 18 42.16 -17.32 -18.67
N SER A 19 43.20 -17.04 -17.90
CA SER A 19 43.65 -17.87 -16.78
C SER A 19 42.46 -18.10 -15.86
N ALA A 20 42.03 -19.36 -15.73
CA ALA A 20 40.94 -19.80 -14.87
C ALA A 20 41.34 -19.84 -13.37
N ASP A 21 42.20 -18.92 -12.95
CA ASP A 21 42.82 -18.89 -11.63
C ASP A 21 42.80 -17.49 -10.99
N GLU A 22 42.03 -16.56 -11.57
CA GLU A 22 41.66 -15.33 -10.86
C GLU A 22 40.48 -15.67 -9.96
N PRO A 23 40.63 -15.63 -8.62
CA PRO A 23 39.48 -15.76 -7.74
C PRO A 23 38.47 -14.70 -8.15
N ALA A 24 37.21 -15.10 -8.33
CA ALA A 24 36.12 -14.16 -8.52
C ALA A 24 36.25 -13.07 -7.43
N PRO A 25 36.14 -11.77 -7.77
CA PRO A 25 36.22 -10.73 -6.77
C PRO A 25 35.23 -11.09 -5.66
N VAL A 26 35.75 -11.32 -4.45
CA VAL A 26 34.92 -11.58 -3.29
C VAL A 26 34.10 -10.31 -3.14
N ALA A 27 32.78 -10.40 -3.33
CA ALA A 27 31.92 -9.25 -3.09
C ALA A 27 32.19 -8.77 -1.65
N GLU A 28 32.63 -7.53 -1.50
CA GLU A 28 32.88 -6.96 -0.19
C GLU A 28 31.54 -6.57 0.44
N ALA A 29 31.45 -6.60 1.77
CA ALA A 29 30.27 -6.10 2.47
C ALA A 29 30.18 -4.57 2.31
N LEU A 30 28.97 -4.03 2.15
CA LEU A 30 28.75 -2.59 2.15
C LEU A 30 28.57 -2.11 3.59
N GLU A 31 29.37 -1.14 4.03
CA GLU A 31 29.28 -0.57 5.38
C GLU A 31 28.81 0.88 5.30
N VAL A 32 27.52 1.11 5.55
CA VAL A 32 26.90 2.43 5.56
C VAL A 32 27.06 3.08 6.93
N ARG A 33 27.50 4.34 6.97
CA ARG A 33 27.71 5.10 8.20
C ARG A 33 26.98 6.44 8.18
N VAL A 34 26.38 6.81 9.30
CA VAL A 34 25.75 8.11 9.48
C VAL A 34 25.76 8.52 10.96
N GLN A 35 25.96 9.81 11.22
CA GLN A 35 25.82 10.37 12.55
C GLN A 35 24.51 11.15 12.65
N ALA A 36 23.57 10.65 13.45
CA ALA A 36 22.25 11.24 13.58
C ALA A 36 22.15 12.17 14.81
N HIS A 37 21.47 13.30 14.66
CA HIS A 37 21.21 14.25 15.75
C HIS A 37 19.80 14.85 15.64
N TYR A 38 19.25 15.37 16.72
CA TYR A 38 18.05 16.22 16.70
C TYR A 38 18.37 17.57 17.34
N LEU A 39 17.60 18.62 17.04
CA LEU A 39 17.90 19.99 17.48
C LEU A 39 17.23 20.35 18.82
N GLU A 40 16.17 19.64 19.16
CA GLU A 40 15.38 19.82 20.35
C GLU A 40 16.25 19.60 21.58
N ARG A 41 16.21 20.52 22.53
CA ARG A 41 17.03 20.46 23.75
C ARG A 41 16.37 19.57 24.81
N ILE A 42 16.15 18.31 24.45
CA ILE A 42 15.49 17.30 25.28
C ILE A 42 16.35 16.05 25.41
N MET A 43 16.22 15.32 26.52
CA MET A 43 16.69 13.95 26.62
C MET A 43 15.51 13.02 26.36
N LEU A 44 15.77 11.89 25.71
CA LEU A 44 14.76 10.86 25.57
C LEU A 44 14.57 10.09 26.88
N PRO A 45 13.42 9.45 27.10
CA PRO A 45 13.24 8.55 28.22
C PRO A 45 14.20 7.35 28.16
N PRO A 46 14.64 6.78 29.30
CA PRO A 46 15.35 5.50 29.33
C PRO A 46 14.54 4.40 28.65
N GLY A 47 15.20 3.50 27.92
CA GLY A 47 14.53 2.48 27.09
C GLY A 47 14.13 2.96 25.69
N SER A 48 14.37 4.24 25.34
CA SER A 48 14.34 4.69 23.96
C SER A 48 15.43 4.01 23.13
N TRP A 49 15.15 3.78 21.85
CA TRP A 49 16.03 3.05 20.95
C TRP A 49 15.94 3.62 19.54
N LEU A 50 17.03 3.54 18.79
CA LEU A 50 17.12 3.96 17.40
C LEU A 50 17.13 2.73 16.50
N GLN A 51 16.24 2.67 15.51
CA GLN A 51 16.39 1.77 14.38
C GLN A 51 17.04 2.50 13.22
N ALA A 52 17.95 1.80 12.55
CA ALA A 52 18.40 2.10 11.21
C ALA A 52 18.07 0.93 10.27
N GLU A 53 17.40 1.21 9.16
CA GLU A 53 17.04 0.20 8.15
C GLU A 53 17.44 0.65 6.76
N LEU A 54 18.10 -0.24 6.02
CA LEU A 54 18.50 0.00 4.64
C LEU A 54 17.66 -0.87 3.71
N PHE A 55 17.02 -0.22 2.73
CA PHE A 55 16.24 -0.88 1.68
C PHE A 55 16.92 -0.73 0.34
N ASP A 56 16.82 -1.78 -0.49
CA ASP A 56 16.97 -1.66 -1.93
C ASP A 56 15.68 -1.06 -2.49
N GLU A 57 15.74 0.12 -3.11
CA GLU A 57 14.57 0.82 -3.65
C GLU A 57 14.03 0.14 -4.91
N GLN A 58 14.87 -0.58 -5.65
CA GLN A 58 14.49 -1.23 -6.90
C GLN A 58 13.84 -2.59 -6.63
N ALA A 59 14.42 -3.37 -5.72
CA ALA A 59 13.88 -4.66 -5.29
C ALA A 59 12.81 -4.52 -4.19
N ASP A 60 12.67 -3.33 -3.61
CA ASP A 60 11.78 -3.02 -2.50
C ASP A 60 12.05 -3.88 -1.25
N GLU A 61 13.27 -4.41 -1.09
CA GLU A 61 13.65 -5.39 -0.07
C GLU A 61 14.46 -4.75 1.07
N LEU A 62 14.20 -5.17 2.32
CA LEU A 62 15.07 -4.82 3.46
C LEU A 62 16.39 -5.57 3.32
N VAL A 63 17.48 -4.87 3.02
CA VAL A 63 18.79 -5.50 2.81
C VAL A 63 19.62 -5.58 4.10
N ALA A 64 19.39 -4.66 5.04
CA ALA A 64 20.03 -4.69 6.35
C ALA A 64 19.26 -3.84 7.37
N ALA A 65 19.32 -4.24 8.64
CA ALA A 65 18.77 -3.47 9.76
C ALA A 65 19.72 -3.50 10.95
N GLN A 66 19.78 -2.38 11.67
CA GLN A 66 20.56 -2.22 12.90
C GLN A 66 19.71 -1.54 13.95
N ARG A 67 19.77 -2.06 15.18
CA ARG A 67 19.15 -1.44 16.35
C ARG A 67 20.22 -0.91 17.30
N ILE A 68 19.98 0.27 17.86
CA ILE A 68 20.78 0.88 18.93
C ILE A 68 19.87 1.06 20.13
N ASP A 69 20.06 0.22 21.14
CA ASP A 69 19.35 0.33 22.42
C ASP A 69 19.89 1.49 23.26
N GLU A 70 19.06 1.98 24.19
CA GLU A 70 19.40 3.10 25.08
C GLU A 70 19.88 4.34 24.31
N ALA A 71 19.19 4.66 23.21
CA ALA A 71 19.45 5.84 22.39
C ALA A 71 18.87 7.10 23.08
N VAL A 72 19.48 7.51 24.19
CA VAL A 72 18.92 8.54 25.09
C VAL A 72 19.36 9.98 24.72
N SER A 73 20.53 10.13 24.11
CA SER A 73 21.11 11.44 23.78
C SER A 73 21.95 11.42 22.50
N PRO A 74 21.83 12.44 21.62
CA PRO A 74 22.62 12.56 20.41
C PRO A 74 24.06 13.06 20.68
N PRO A 75 25.00 12.90 19.73
CA PRO A 75 24.82 12.25 18.43
C PRO A 75 24.72 10.72 18.55
N PHE A 76 24.04 10.10 17.58
CA PHE A 76 23.94 8.65 17.45
C PHE A 76 24.80 8.20 16.27
N ASP A 77 25.86 7.46 16.56
CA ASP A 77 26.71 6.86 15.55
C ASP A 77 26.07 5.56 15.04
N VAL A 78 25.56 5.60 13.81
CA VAL A 78 24.87 4.49 13.17
C VAL A 78 25.79 3.86 12.14
N GLN A 79 25.93 2.54 12.22
CA GLN A 79 26.66 1.73 11.25
C GLN A 79 25.79 0.54 10.84
N ILE A 80 25.54 0.40 9.54
CA ILE A 80 24.79 -0.71 8.97
C ILE A 80 25.71 -1.48 8.03
N THR A 81 25.73 -2.80 8.18
CA THR A 81 26.51 -3.69 7.30
C THR A 81 25.57 -4.53 6.45
N VAL A 82 25.68 -4.39 5.14
CA VAL A 82 24.99 -5.24 4.16
C VAL A 82 25.91 -6.37 3.74
N ALA A 83 25.42 -7.60 3.84
CA ALA A 83 26.20 -8.78 3.48
C ALA A 83 26.61 -8.77 2.00
N ALA A 84 27.79 -9.32 1.72
CA ALA A 84 28.27 -9.56 0.38
C ALA A 84 27.24 -10.34 -0.46
N GLY A 85 26.83 -9.79 -1.60
CA GLY A 85 25.83 -10.38 -2.49
C GLY A 85 24.39 -9.92 -2.26
N ASN A 86 24.11 -9.18 -1.17
CA ASN A 86 22.81 -8.56 -0.91
C ASN A 86 22.78 -7.07 -1.30
N TRP A 87 23.76 -6.61 -2.08
CA TRP A 87 23.82 -5.25 -2.60
C TRP A 87 24.48 -5.23 -3.98
N GLN A 88 24.21 -4.17 -4.75
CA GLN A 88 24.70 -3.96 -6.10
C GLN A 88 25.35 -2.57 -6.21
N PRO A 89 26.47 -2.43 -6.95
CA PRO A 89 27.16 -1.13 -7.10
C PRO A 89 26.31 -0.01 -7.70
N GLU A 90 25.36 -0.35 -8.58
CA GLU A 90 24.43 0.59 -9.21
C GLU A 90 23.03 0.52 -8.57
N GLY A 91 22.90 -0.15 -7.42
CA GLY A 91 21.63 -0.21 -6.69
C GLY A 91 21.29 1.13 -6.06
N GLU A 92 20.01 1.47 -6.08
CA GLU A 92 19.46 2.61 -5.35
C GLU A 92 19.02 2.13 -3.98
N TYR A 93 19.59 2.71 -2.92
CA TYR A 93 19.28 2.32 -1.55
C TYR A 93 18.71 3.49 -0.75
N ARG A 94 17.84 3.19 0.20
CA ARG A 94 17.28 4.19 1.13
C ARG A 94 17.51 3.77 2.56
N LEU A 95 18.12 4.66 3.34
CA LEU A 95 18.30 4.50 4.78
C LEU A 95 17.20 5.24 5.53
N TYR A 96 16.43 4.51 6.33
CA TYR A 96 15.47 5.05 7.28
C TYR A 96 16.04 4.99 8.69
N LEU A 97 16.00 6.11 9.39
CA LEU A 97 16.37 6.22 10.79
C LEU A 97 15.11 6.56 11.59
N THR A 98 14.76 5.75 12.58
CA THR A 98 13.61 5.99 13.45
C THR A 98 14.02 5.87 14.91
N LEU A 99 13.82 6.94 15.66
CA LEU A 99 14.12 7.02 17.08
C LEU A 99 12.82 6.86 17.87
N ASN A 100 12.69 5.72 18.56
CA ASN A 100 11.46 5.27 19.21
C ASN A 100 11.49 5.51 20.73
N LEU A 101 10.30 5.75 21.29
CA LEU A 101 10.05 5.79 22.73
C LEU A 101 10.02 4.36 23.31
N PRO A 102 10.09 4.21 24.65
CA PRO A 102 10.05 2.88 25.28
C PRO A 102 8.78 2.07 25.00
N ASP A 103 7.68 2.75 24.65
CA ASP A 103 6.41 2.15 24.26
C ASP A 103 6.34 1.79 22.77
N GLY A 104 7.42 1.98 22.02
CA GLY A 104 7.52 1.68 20.59
C GLY A 104 7.08 2.81 19.67
N ARG A 105 6.55 3.93 20.18
CA ARG A 105 6.10 5.04 19.33
C ARG A 105 7.29 5.82 18.73
N PRO A 106 7.26 6.19 17.45
CA PRO A 106 8.32 6.99 16.84
C PRO A 106 8.30 8.42 17.38
N ARG A 107 9.48 8.95 17.70
CA ARG A 107 9.64 10.32 18.21
C ARG A 107 10.37 11.23 17.22
N PHE A 108 11.38 10.70 16.54
CA PHE A 108 12.12 11.40 15.51
C PHE A 108 12.43 10.47 14.35
N SER A 109 12.53 11.00 13.13
CA SER A 109 12.92 10.21 11.95
C SER A 109 13.76 10.99 10.94
N ALA A 110 14.47 10.27 10.08
CA ALA A 110 15.09 10.80 8.87
C ALA A 110 15.18 9.73 7.79
N GLU A 111 15.24 10.18 6.54
CA GLU A 111 15.36 9.34 5.36
C GLU A 111 16.49 9.87 4.49
N LEU A 112 17.38 8.98 4.06
CA LEU A 112 18.60 9.34 3.35
C LEU A 112 18.78 8.42 2.16
N PRO A 113 18.95 8.97 0.93
CA PRO A 113 19.42 8.14 -0.17
C PRO A 113 20.83 7.64 0.14
N VAL A 114 21.09 6.38 -0.20
CA VAL A 114 22.38 5.73 -0.02
C VAL A 114 22.84 5.25 -1.38
N SER A 115 24.02 5.70 -1.76
CA SER A 115 24.71 5.23 -2.95
C SER A 115 25.93 4.42 -2.53
N ALA A 116 26.16 3.28 -3.17
CA ALA A 116 27.23 2.38 -2.76
C ALA A 116 28.65 2.96 -2.95
N ASP A 117 28.80 4.00 -3.78
CA ASP A 117 30.04 4.76 -3.95
C ASP A 117 30.30 5.78 -2.83
N GLN A 118 29.25 6.18 -2.09
CA GLN A 118 29.32 7.10 -0.96
C GLN A 118 28.59 6.50 0.26
N PRO A 119 29.16 5.46 0.88
CA PRO A 119 28.53 4.79 2.03
C PRO A 119 28.61 5.60 3.33
N ASP A 120 29.39 6.68 3.36
CA ASP A 120 29.47 7.61 4.49
C ASP A 120 28.56 8.82 4.23
N LEU A 121 27.45 8.89 4.96
CA LEU A 121 26.39 9.89 4.75
C LEU A 121 26.61 11.16 5.58
N GLY A 122 27.67 11.20 6.40
CA GLY A 122 27.97 12.33 7.27
C GLY A 122 26.94 12.53 8.39
N GLU A 123 26.58 13.78 8.66
CA GLU A 123 25.64 14.15 9.72
C GLU A 123 24.22 14.33 9.17
N VAL A 124 23.24 13.71 9.83
CA VAL A 124 21.82 13.87 9.52
C VAL A 124 21.05 14.40 10.71
N ARG A 125 20.11 15.29 10.41
CA ARG A 125 19.13 15.76 11.38
C ARG A 125 17.89 14.86 11.36
N LEU A 126 17.63 14.19 12.47
CA LEU A 126 16.33 13.59 12.77
C LEU A 126 15.32 14.71 13.04
N VAL A 127 14.18 14.64 12.38
CA VAL A 127 13.09 15.60 12.51
C VAL A 127 12.02 15.02 13.42
N ALA A 128 11.43 15.85 14.27
CA ALA A 128 10.35 15.42 15.15
C ALA A 128 9.19 14.84 14.33
N VAL A 129 8.76 13.64 14.70
CA VAL A 129 7.48 13.11 14.25
C VAL A 129 6.42 13.81 15.08
N ASP A 130 5.56 14.60 14.45
CA ASP A 130 4.53 15.34 15.17
C ASP A 130 3.45 14.38 15.68
N LEU A 131 3.66 13.89 16.90
CA LEU A 131 2.72 13.00 17.59
C LEU A 131 1.42 13.71 17.99
N HIS A 132 1.36 15.05 17.95
CA HIS A 132 0.14 15.81 18.22
C HIS A 132 -0.71 15.99 16.96
N GLU A 133 -0.10 15.92 15.77
CA GLU A 133 -0.80 15.58 14.53
C GLU A 133 -1.17 14.10 14.53
N ALA A 134 -0.25 13.16 14.76
CA ALA A 134 -0.57 11.72 14.78
C ALA A 134 -1.66 11.32 15.79
N GLY A 135 -1.74 12.00 16.95
CA GLY A 135 -2.76 11.79 17.99
C GLY A 135 -4.04 12.63 17.82
N ARG A 136 -4.10 13.56 16.87
CA ARG A 136 -5.34 14.23 16.40
C ARG A 136 -5.81 13.67 15.05
N GLU A 137 -4.92 12.97 14.35
CA GLU A 137 -5.15 12.16 13.15
C GLU A 137 -5.55 10.72 13.47
N SER A 138 -5.64 10.34 14.74
CA SER A 138 -6.01 8.98 15.18
C SER A 138 -7.43 8.54 14.79
N LEU A 139 -8.18 9.38 14.08
CA LEU A 139 -9.43 9.01 13.39
C LEU A 139 -9.56 9.70 12.02
N ARG A 140 -8.45 10.01 11.34
CA ARG A 140 -8.48 10.60 9.99
C ARG A 140 -8.10 9.58 8.94
N TRP A 141 -8.99 9.40 7.98
CA TRP A 141 -8.72 8.64 6.76
C TRP A 141 -7.60 9.29 5.93
N VAL A 142 -6.63 8.48 5.51
CA VAL A 142 -5.55 8.85 4.59
C VAL A 142 -5.65 7.98 3.34
N GLY A 143 -5.73 8.60 2.16
CA GLY A 143 -5.82 7.90 0.89
C GLY A 143 -4.44 7.63 0.29
N TYR A 144 -4.27 6.43 -0.26
CA TYR A 144 -3.09 5.95 -0.97
C TYR A 144 -3.47 5.33 -2.32
N ARG A 145 -2.48 5.28 -3.22
CA ARG A 145 -2.54 4.59 -4.51
C ARG A 145 -1.44 3.53 -4.55
N CYS A 146 -1.82 2.25 -4.54
CA CYS A 146 -0.92 1.10 -4.59
C CYS A 146 -1.07 0.42 -5.95
N GLY A 147 -0.24 0.80 -6.92
CA GLY A 147 -0.50 0.47 -8.33
C GLY A 147 -1.88 0.98 -8.78
N GLU A 148 -2.74 0.08 -9.23
CA GLU A 148 -4.13 0.39 -9.62
C GLU A 148 -5.13 0.36 -8.45
N VAL A 149 -4.72 -0.13 -7.27
CA VAL A 149 -5.60 -0.30 -6.12
C VAL A 149 -5.66 1.00 -5.31
N PRO A 150 -6.82 1.66 -5.21
CA PRO A 150 -7.02 2.71 -4.21
C PRO A 150 -7.11 2.07 -2.82
N VAL A 151 -6.43 2.67 -1.86
CA VAL A 151 -6.43 2.23 -0.47
C VAL A 151 -6.72 3.42 0.40
N ASP A 152 -7.67 3.31 1.33
CA ASP A 152 -7.81 4.30 2.40
C ASP A 152 -7.47 3.67 3.74
N PHE A 153 -6.68 4.38 4.53
CA PHE A 153 -6.11 3.89 5.77
C PHE A 153 -6.58 4.75 6.94
N LEU A 154 -6.95 4.09 8.04
CA LEU A 154 -7.30 4.71 9.31
C LEU A 154 -6.48 4.06 10.42
N ALA A 155 -5.50 4.78 10.98
CA ALA A 155 -4.78 4.32 12.15
C ALA A 155 -5.68 4.39 13.40
N LEU A 156 -5.65 3.34 14.21
CA LEU A 156 -6.27 3.25 15.54
C LEU A 156 -5.16 3.11 16.60
N ASP A 157 -5.53 3.07 17.89
CA ASP A 157 -4.55 3.04 18.99
C ASP A 157 -3.68 1.75 19.01
N ASP A 158 -4.25 0.60 18.63
CA ASP A 158 -3.63 -0.73 18.66
C ASP A 158 -3.69 -1.46 17.30
N GLY A 159 -4.09 -0.77 16.24
CA GLY A 159 -4.26 -1.35 14.92
C GLY A 159 -4.59 -0.32 13.86
N ALA A 160 -5.21 -0.78 12.78
CA ALA A 160 -5.70 0.07 11.72
C ALA A 160 -6.89 -0.57 10.99
N ILE A 161 -7.64 0.26 10.28
CA ILE A 161 -8.59 -0.18 9.26
C ILE A 161 -8.03 0.18 7.90
N LEU A 162 -7.96 -0.82 7.02
CA LEU A 162 -7.62 -0.68 5.62
C LEU A 162 -8.88 -0.86 4.77
N VAL A 163 -9.24 0.14 3.98
CA VAL A 163 -10.38 0.09 3.07
C VAL A 163 -9.87 -0.14 1.65
N LEU A 164 -10.23 -1.30 1.12
CA LEU A 164 -10.05 -1.69 -0.26
C LEU A 164 -11.38 -1.56 -1.00
N PRO A 165 -11.38 -1.58 -2.34
CA PRO A 165 -12.61 -1.56 -3.13
C PRO A 165 -13.59 -2.66 -2.74
N TRP A 166 -13.08 -3.87 -2.50
CA TRP A 166 -13.89 -5.07 -2.26
C TRP A 166 -14.12 -5.40 -0.79
N ALA A 167 -13.34 -4.85 0.14
CA ALA A 167 -13.41 -5.20 1.56
C ALA A 167 -12.86 -4.11 2.48
N ASP A 168 -13.25 -4.19 3.73
CA ASP A 168 -12.59 -3.52 4.84
C ASP A 168 -11.81 -4.57 5.62
N ILE A 169 -10.60 -4.21 6.03
CA ILE A 169 -9.68 -5.14 6.70
C ILE A 169 -9.20 -4.47 7.97
N GLU A 170 -9.51 -5.09 9.10
CA GLU A 170 -8.91 -4.76 10.38
C GLU A 170 -7.52 -5.38 10.45
N LEU A 171 -6.53 -4.56 10.79
CA LEU A 171 -5.14 -4.96 10.87
C LEU A 171 -4.61 -4.69 12.28
N GLU A 172 -3.86 -5.64 12.82
CA GLU A 172 -3.15 -5.45 14.09
C GLU A 172 -1.83 -4.73 13.83
N GLN A 173 -1.44 -3.83 14.73
CA GLN A 173 -0.10 -3.25 14.66
C GLN A 173 0.93 -4.31 15.05
N VAL A 174 1.92 -4.52 14.17
CA VAL A 174 2.98 -5.51 14.35
C VAL A 174 4.34 -4.83 14.46
N VAL A 175 5.28 -5.49 15.15
CA VAL A 175 6.63 -4.96 15.32
C VAL A 175 7.27 -4.77 13.94
N ALA A 176 7.59 -3.52 13.63
CA ALA A 176 8.34 -3.13 12.45
C ALA A 176 9.71 -2.63 12.89
N ALA A 177 10.71 -2.76 12.02
CA ALA A 177 12.00 -2.18 12.33
C ALA A 177 11.99 -0.65 12.05
N SER A 178 11.35 -0.14 10.98
CA SER A 178 11.05 1.30 10.80
C SER A 178 9.61 1.51 10.30
N GLY A 179 9.09 2.73 10.42
CA GLY A 179 7.70 3.05 10.05
C GLY A 179 6.66 2.38 10.96
N ALA A 180 5.41 2.29 10.50
CA ALA A 180 4.35 1.57 11.20
C ALA A 180 3.79 0.46 10.31
N ARG A 181 3.89 -0.78 10.78
CA ARG A 181 3.46 -1.96 10.04
C ARG A 181 2.21 -2.55 10.69
N TYR A 182 1.26 -2.91 9.85
CA TYR A 182 -0.02 -3.48 10.24
C TYR A 182 -0.26 -4.74 9.42
N ALA A 183 -0.71 -5.81 10.06
CA ALA A 183 -0.94 -7.09 9.38
C ALA A 183 -2.19 -7.79 9.91
N GLY A 184 -2.85 -8.54 9.03
CA GLY A 184 -4.04 -9.32 9.35
C GLY A 184 -4.39 -10.27 8.20
N GLY A 185 -4.48 -11.57 8.48
CA GLY A 185 -4.64 -12.59 7.44
C GLY A 185 -3.48 -12.53 6.43
N ASP A 186 -3.83 -12.48 5.15
CA ASP A 186 -2.87 -12.40 4.03
C ASP A 186 -2.62 -10.95 3.57
N VAL A 187 -2.99 -9.97 4.40
CA VAL A 187 -2.84 -8.54 4.10
C VAL A 187 -1.84 -7.91 5.06
N GLU A 188 -0.93 -7.14 4.48
CA GLU A 188 0.01 -6.30 5.21
C GLU A 188 0.04 -4.90 4.61
N PHE A 189 0.00 -3.91 5.50
CA PHE A 189 0.14 -2.51 5.14
C PHE A 189 1.23 -1.86 5.99
N TRP A 190 2.23 -1.28 5.32
CA TRP A 190 3.37 -0.68 5.99
C TRP A 190 3.55 0.76 5.58
N THR A 191 3.31 1.70 6.50
CA THR A 191 3.49 3.13 6.25
C THR A 191 4.92 3.57 6.55
N ARG A 192 5.45 4.46 5.71
CA ARG A 192 6.77 5.08 5.83
C ARG A 192 6.65 6.58 5.63
N GLY A 193 6.93 7.35 6.68
CA GLY A 193 6.71 8.79 6.66
C GLY A 193 5.23 9.14 6.45
N GLN A 194 4.96 10.26 5.77
CA GLN A 194 3.60 10.76 5.53
C GLN A 194 3.03 10.38 4.15
N ASP A 195 3.90 10.16 3.16
CA ASP A 195 3.50 10.10 1.76
C ASP A 195 3.73 8.73 1.08
N GLU A 196 4.41 7.81 1.77
CA GLU A 196 4.77 6.48 1.24
C GLU A 196 4.19 5.35 2.10
N ALA A 197 3.80 4.28 1.43
CA ALA A 197 3.43 3.04 2.09
C ALA A 197 3.71 1.84 1.18
N ARG A 198 3.51 0.63 1.69
CA ARG A 198 3.53 -0.61 0.92
C ARG A 198 2.31 -1.45 1.28
N LEU A 199 1.74 -2.09 0.27
CA LEU A 199 0.63 -3.02 0.41
C LEU A 199 1.06 -4.40 -0.09
N THR A 200 0.84 -5.42 0.73
CA THR A 200 0.91 -6.82 0.33
C THR A 200 -0.48 -7.43 0.46
N LEU A 201 -0.92 -8.16 -0.56
CA LEU A 201 -2.15 -8.93 -0.60
C LEU A 201 -1.80 -10.38 -0.97
N ASP A 202 -2.46 -11.36 -0.35
CA ASP A 202 -2.35 -12.79 -0.69
C ASP A 202 -0.91 -13.34 -0.72
N ASP A 203 -0.05 -12.86 0.18
CA ASP A 203 1.40 -13.15 0.22
C ASP A 203 2.15 -12.84 -1.09
N GLU A 204 1.59 -11.98 -1.95
CA GLU A 204 2.24 -11.52 -3.16
C GLU A 204 3.38 -10.51 -2.88
N GLN A 205 4.07 -10.11 -3.94
CA GLN A 205 5.11 -9.10 -3.83
C GLN A 205 4.53 -7.75 -3.37
N ALA A 206 5.20 -7.12 -2.40
CA ALA A 206 4.78 -5.83 -1.87
C ALA A 206 4.70 -4.77 -2.99
N GLN A 207 3.61 -4.02 -3.01
CA GLN A 207 3.34 -2.96 -3.96
C GLN A 207 3.62 -1.62 -3.30
N ALA A 208 4.45 -0.80 -3.96
CA ALA A 208 4.68 0.57 -3.53
C ALA A 208 3.38 1.39 -3.61
N CYS A 209 3.13 2.17 -2.57
CA CYS A 209 1.98 3.04 -2.44
C CYS A 209 2.42 4.49 -2.26
N HIS A 210 1.73 5.39 -2.94
CA HIS A 210 1.92 6.83 -2.78
C HIS A 210 0.63 7.51 -2.31
N ARG A 211 0.77 8.56 -1.52
CA ARG A 211 -0.39 9.31 -1.03
C ARG A 211 -1.20 9.90 -2.17
N SER A 212 -2.52 9.77 -2.07
CA SER A 212 -3.49 10.34 -2.99
C SER A 212 -4.02 11.69 -2.48
N GLU A 213 -4.41 12.58 -3.39
CA GLU A 213 -5.00 13.89 -3.06
C GLU A 213 -6.42 13.82 -2.44
N GLY A 214 -6.91 12.62 -2.14
CA GLY A 214 -8.21 12.39 -1.52
C GLY A 214 -8.50 10.91 -1.27
N LEU A 215 -9.68 10.64 -0.71
CA LEU A 215 -10.13 9.29 -0.41
C LEU A 215 -10.74 8.59 -1.62
N SER A 216 -10.73 7.27 -1.61
CA SER A 216 -11.38 6.47 -2.65
C SER A 216 -12.89 6.76 -2.74
N PRO A 217 -13.53 6.45 -3.89
CA PRO A 217 -14.98 6.55 -4.02
C PRO A 217 -15.74 5.74 -2.98
N TRP A 218 -15.18 4.61 -2.51
CA TRP A 218 -15.79 3.72 -1.53
C TRP A 218 -15.84 4.35 -0.13
N THR A 219 -14.71 4.88 0.35
CA THR A 219 -14.67 5.56 1.66
C THR A 219 -15.47 6.86 1.65
N ARG A 220 -15.46 7.60 0.53
CA ARG A 220 -16.33 8.78 0.37
C ARG A 220 -17.81 8.42 0.43
N ALA A 221 -18.21 7.32 -0.21
CA ALA A 221 -19.59 6.84 -0.16
C ALA A 221 -20.00 6.56 1.30
N ARG A 222 -19.18 5.80 2.04
CA ARG A 222 -19.41 5.54 3.47
C ARG A 222 -19.55 6.84 4.27
N GLN A 223 -18.63 7.79 4.12
CA GLN A 223 -18.70 9.07 4.84
C GLN A 223 -19.95 9.90 4.52
N ASN A 224 -20.57 9.66 3.37
CA ASN A 224 -21.83 10.28 2.96
C ASN A 224 -23.07 9.50 3.41
N GLY A 225 -22.91 8.46 4.25
CA GLY A 225 -24.02 7.65 4.75
C GLY A 225 -24.53 6.60 3.77
N VAL A 226 -23.70 6.19 2.80
CA VAL A 226 -23.99 5.06 1.91
C VAL A 226 -23.65 3.76 2.63
N HIS A 227 -24.62 2.85 2.74
CA HIS A 227 -24.46 1.55 3.38
C HIS A 227 -24.22 0.44 2.36
N PHE A 228 -24.64 0.62 1.11
CA PHE A 228 -24.37 -0.33 0.04
C PHE A 228 -24.00 0.37 -1.26
N ARG A 229 -23.00 -0.17 -1.97
CA ARG A 229 -22.52 0.37 -3.25
C ARG A 229 -22.18 -0.75 -4.23
N ALA A 230 -22.56 -0.57 -5.50
CA ALA A 230 -22.26 -1.52 -6.57
C ALA A 230 -21.98 -0.83 -7.90
N THR A 231 -21.09 -1.42 -8.71
CA THR A 231 -20.66 -0.90 -10.01
C THR A 231 -20.74 -1.96 -11.10
N GLY A 232 -21.26 -1.59 -12.26
CA GLY A 232 -21.25 -2.40 -13.47
C GLY A 232 -20.63 -1.65 -14.64
N ASN A 233 -20.02 -2.38 -15.58
CA ASN A 233 -19.11 -1.80 -16.57
C ASN A 233 -19.67 -1.77 -18.02
N GLU A 234 -20.67 -2.57 -18.34
CA GLU A 234 -21.19 -2.71 -19.72
C GLU A 234 -22.73 -2.81 -19.78
N PRO A 235 -23.45 -1.70 -20.06
CA PRO A 235 -22.97 -0.31 -20.00
C PRO A 235 -22.52 0.08 -18.58
N GLY A 236 -21.76 1.17 -18.46
CA GLY A 236 -21.29 1.68 -17.17
C GLY A 236 -22.44 2.22 -16.30
N TRP A 237 -22.59 1.69 -15.09
CA TRP A 237 -23.56 2.15 -14.10
C TRP A 237 -23.06 1.97 -12.67
N LEU A 238 -23.64 2.73 -11.74
CA LEU A 238 -23.34 2.73 -10.32
C LEU A 238 -24.62 2.91 -9.54
N VAL A 239 -24.78 2.17 -8.46
CA VAL A 239 -25.83 2.41 -7.46
C VAL A 239 -25.22 2.63 -6.08
N GLU A 240 -25.76 3.60 -5.36
CA GLU A 240 -25.50 3.86 -3.95
C GLU A 240 -26.82 3.84 -3.19
N VAL A 241 -26.86 3.09 -2.10
CA VAL A 241 -28.02 2.96 -1.22
C VAL A 241 -27.64 3.51 0.15
N GLY A 242 -28.41 4.47 0.64
CA GLY A 242 -28.23 5.08 1.96
C GLY A 242 -28.54 4.11 3.10
N GLY A 243 -28.30 4.56 4.34
CA GLY A 243 -28.75 3.86 5.55
C GLY A 243 -30.20 4.19 5.95
N GLY A 244 -30.69 3.48 6.96
CA GLY A 244 -32.05 3.64 7.51
C GLY A 244 -33.01 2.56 7.06
N GLY A 245 -34.18 2.47 7.71
CA GLY A 245 -35.22 1.48 7.37
C GLY A 245 -35.92 1.75 6.04
N GLU A 246 -35.92 3.01 5.59
CA GLU A 246 -36.41 3.45 4.28
C GLU A 246 -35.27 4.20 3.56
N PRO A 247 -34.26 3.49 3.03
CA PRO A 247 -33.06 4.11 2.50
C PRO A 247 -33.33 4.82 1.17
N SER A 248 -32.63 5.93 0.95
CA SER A 248 -32.59 6.57 -0.38
C SER A 248 -31.68 5.80 -1.33
N VAL A 249 -31.94 5.89 -2.63
CA VAL A 249 -31.13 5.25 -3.67
C VAL A 249 -30.75 6.27 -4.73
N SER A 250 -29.45 6.39 -5.02
CA SER A 250 -28.95 7.14 -6.16
C SER A 250 -28.40 6.18 -7.21
N LEU A 251 -28.93 6.29 -8.43
CA LEU A 251 -28.60 5.44 -9.57
C LEU A 251 -28.00 6.30 -10.69
N SER A 252 -26.76 5.98 -11.04
CA SER A 252 -26.01 6.59 -12.13
C SER A 252 -25.94 5.61 -13.30
N LEU A 253 -26.46 6.00 -14.46
CA LEU A 253 -26.53 5.20 -15.67
C LEU A 253 -25.73 5.86 -16.80
N ASP A 254 -25.46 5.08 -17.84
CA ASP A 254 -24.88 5.58 -19.09
C ASP A 254 -23.59 6.38 -18.84
N TYR A 255 -22.70 5.81 -18.03
CA TYR A 255 -21.44 6.43 -17.60
C TYR A 255 -21.63 7.80 -16.92
N GLY A 256 -22.72 7.95 -16.15
CA GLY A 256 -23.04 9.15 -15.39
C GLY A 256 -23.77 10.24 -16.16
N SER A 257 -24.13 10.00 -17.42
CA SER A 257 -24.92 10.97 -18.21
C SER A 257 -26.39 11.00 -17.81
N ARG A 258 -26.88 9.97 -17.11
CA ARG A 258 -28.24 9.89 -16.57
C ARG A 258 -28.19 9.54 -15.09
N MET A 259 -28.83 10.37 -14.27
CA MET A 259 -28.97 10.16 -12.83
C MET A 259 -30.45 10.00 -12.48
N LEU A 260 -30.77 9.05 -11.61
CA LEU A 260 -32.09 8.85 -11.03
C LEU A 260 -31.94 8.75 -9.52
N ASP A 261 -32.78 9.46 -8.79
CA ASP A 261 -32.83 9.40 -7.34
C ASP A 261 -34.20 8.87 -6.91
N PHE A 262 -34.18 8.03 -5.87
CA PHE A 262 -35.35 7.47 -5.22
C PHE A 262 -35.26 7.86 -3.75
N ASP A 263 -36.25 8.62 -3.29
CA ASP A 263 -36.24 9.19 -1.93
C ASP A 263 -36.37 8.10 -0.86
N GLU A 264 -37.15 7.06 -1.16
CA GLU A 264 -37.46 5.95 -0.26
C GLU A 264 -37.43 4.63 -1.04
N ALA A 265 -36.81 3.62 -0.45
CA ALA A 265 -36.82 2.26 -0.94
C ALA A 265 -37.27 1.28 0.15
N SER A 266 -37.85 0.17 -0.26
CA SER A 266 -38.15 -0.96 0.62
C SER A 266 -37.05 -2.00 0.51
N TRP A 267 -36.46 -2.38 1.64
CA TRP A 267 -35.44 -3.41 1.75
C TRP A 267 -36.05 -4.69 2.36
N ASP A 268 -36.01 -5.79 1.61
CA ASP A 268 -36.36 -7.14 2.07
C ASP A 268 -35.06 -7.88 2.40
N GLN A 269 -34.70 -7.89 3.68
CA GLN A 269 -33.45 -8.50 4.18
C GLN A 269 -33.41 -10.01 3.94
N ASP A 270 -34.53 -10.72 4.13
CA ASP A 270 -34.63 -12.17 3.96
C ASP A 270 -34.35 -12.59 2.52
N ARG A 271 -34.77 -11.77 1.55
CA ARG A 271 -34.56 -12.03 0.11
C ARG A 271 -33.35 -11.30 -0.46
N MET A 272 -32.69 -10.47 0.35
CA MET A 272 -31.65 -9.53 -0.06
C MET A 272 -32.05 -8.72 -1.31
N ASN A 273 -33.26 -8.16 -1.29
CA ASN A 273 -33.83 -7.45 -2.42
C ASN A 273 -34.27 -6.04 -2.02
N LEU A 274 -34.00 -5.06 -2.87
CA LEU A 274 -34.45 -3.68 -2.70
C LEU A 274 -35.42 -3.31 -3.82
N THR A 275 -36.51 -2.62 -3.49
CA THR A 275 -37.43 -2.04 -4.48
C THR A 275 -37.65 -0.56 -4.22
N ALA A 276 -37.65 0.26 -5.26
CA ALA A 276 -37.90 1.69 -5.16
C ALA A 276 -38.69 2.22 -6.37
N ASP A 277 -39.50 3.24 -6.14
CA ASP A 277 -40.32 3.88 -7.18
C ASP A 277 -40.02 5.37 -7.27
N SER A 278 -39.95 5.89 -8.49
CA SER A 278 -39.94 7.33 -8.78
C SER A 278 -40.83 7.60 -10.00
N PRO A 279 -41.19 8.87 -10.31
CA PRO A 279 -42.09 9.16 -11.42
C PRO A 279 -41.62 8.56 -12.76
N GLY A 280 -42.29 7.49 -13.19
CA GLY A 280 -42.00 6.77 -14.44
C GLY A 280 -40.86 5.75 -14.36
N ASN A 281 -40.34 5.43 -13.17
CA ASN A 281 -39.31 4.41 -12.99
C ASN A 281 -39.66 3.48 -11.82
N HIS A 282 -39.58 2.18 -12.08
CA HIS A 282 -39.60 1.13 -11.07
C HIS A 282 -38.23 0.47 -11.02
N LEU A 283 -37.62 0.43 -9.85
CA LEU A 283 -36.29 -0.13 -9.61
C LEU A 283 -36.42 -1.37 -8.71
N GLU A 284 -35.82 -2.47 -9.15
CA GLU A 284 -35.58 -3.67 -8.34
C GLU A 284 -34.07 -3.95 -8.32
N ILE A 285 -33.51 -4.29 -7.16
CA ILE A 285 -32.12 -4.70 -7.01
C ILE A 285 -32.07 -5.97 -6.18
N ALA A 286 -31.72 -7.08 -6.83
CA ALA A 286 -31.50 -8.36 -6.16
C ALA A 286 -30.00 -8.56 -5.90
N LEU A 287 -29.66 -8.87 -4.64
CA LEU A 287 -28.30 -9.19 -4.23
C LEU A 287 -28.15 -10.70 -4.07
N THR A 288 -26.98 -11.23 -4.41
CA THR A 288 -26.63 -12.64 -4.16
C THR A 288 -25.22 -12.72 -3.59
N GLU A 289 -25.09 -13.39 -2.46
CA GLU A 289 -23.80 -13.71 -1.81
C GLU A 289 -23.03 -14.74 -2.64
N THR A 290 -22.33 -14.25 -3.64
CA THR A 290 -21.49 -15.04 -4.53
C THR A 290 -20.43 -14.12 -5.09
N GLU A 291 -19.18 -14.61 -5.12
CA GLU A 291 -18.05 -13.89 -5.68
C GLU A 291 -18.37 -13.33 -7.08
N CYS A 292 -18.10 -12.04 -7.22
CA CYS A 292 -18.31 -11.27 -8.44
C CYS A 292 -17.00 -10.62 -8.86
N VAL A 293 -16.43 -11.09 -9.97
CA VAL A 293 -15.20 -10.54 -10.53
C VAL A 293 -15.55 -9.35 -11.41
N ASP A 294 -15.03 -8.17 -11.06
CA ASP A 294 -15.15 -6.97 -11.88
C ASP A 294 -14.50 -7.20 -13.25
N SER A 295 -15.25 -6.97 -14.31
CA SER A 295 -14.82 -7.29 -15.69
C SER A 295 -13.73 -6.37 -16.24
N MET A 296 -13.47 -5.22 -15.62
CA MET A 296 -12.50 -4.22 -16.06
C MET A 296 -11.16 -4.38 -15.35
N VAL A 297 -11.18 -4.51 -14.02
CA VAL A 297 -9.96 -4.54 -13.19
C VAL A 297 -9.69 -5.91 -12.56
N GLY A 298 -10.67 -6.82 -12.55
CA GLY A 298 -10.51 -8.18 -12.03
C GLY A 298 -10.66 -8.34 -10.53
N TRP A 299 -11.08 -7.30 -9.79
CA TRP A 299 -11.31 -7.39 -8.34
C TRP A 299 -12.51 -8.27 -8.02
N THR A 300 -12.39 -9.09 -6.98
CA THR A 300 -13.47 -9.99 -6.53
C THR A 300 -14.25 -9.35 -5.40
N PHE A 301 -15.51 -9.02 -5.67
CA PHE A 301 -16.45 -8.50 -4.69
C PHE A 301 -17.30 -9.64 -4.09
N PRO A 302 -17.81 -9.46 -2.85
CA PRO A 302 -18.60 -10.49 -2.17
C PRO A 302 -20.00 -10.68 -2.75
N LEU A 303 -20.55 -9.67 -3.44
CA LEU A 303 -21.94 -9.70 -3.93
C LEU A 303 -22.00 -9.54 -5.46
N ARG A 304 -22.82 -10.40 -6.07
CA ARG A 304 -23.39 -10.15 -7.40
C ARG A 304 -24.70 -9.37 -7.25
N VAL A 305 -24.89 -8.41 -8.14
CA VAL A 305 -26.02 -7.49 -8.12
C VAL A 305 -26.74 -7.56 -9.45
N GLU A 306 -28.03 -7.91 -9.42
CA GLU A 306 -28.92 -7.80 -10.57
C GLU A 306 -29.85 -6.60 -10.37
N MET A 307 -29.73 -5.59 -11.23
CA MET A 307 -30.61 -4.43 -11.22
C MET A 307 -31.62 -4.53 -12.36
N ARG A 308 -32.89 -4.30 -12.06
CA ARG A 308 -33.94 -4.07 -13.06
C ARG A 308 -34.49 -2.67 -12.92
N LEU A 309 -34.46 -1.92 -14.01
CA LEU A 309 -35.06 -0.59 -14.11
C LEU A 309 -36.08 -0.61 -15.24
N ASN A 310 -37.37 -0.64 -14.89
CA ASN A 310 -38.45 -0.91 -15.85
C ASN A 310 -38.15 -2.21 -16.64
N ASP A 311 -38.01 -2.13 -17.96
CA ASP A 311 -37.71 -3.28 -18.83
C ASP A 311 -36.19 -3.54 -19.00
N MET A 312 -35.33 -2.71 -18.43
CA MET A 312 -33.86 -2.83 -18.53
C MET A 312 -33.34 -3.71 -17.40
N SER A 313 -32.41 -4.61 -17.69
CA SER A 313 -31.70 -5.41 -16.67
C SER A 313 -30.20 -5.31 -16.85
N LEU A 314 -29.47 -5.05 -15.76
CA LEU A 314 -28.01 -4.90 -15.74
C LEU A 314 -27.41 -5.70 -14.57
N GLN A 315 -26.12 -6.00 -14.70
CA GLN A 315 -25.35 -6.75 -13.70
C GLN A 315 -24.22 -5.87 -13.16
N ALA A 316 -23.89 -6.06 -11.88
CA ALA A 316 -22.80 -5.38 -11.20
C ALA A 316 -22.17 -6.27 -10.12
N CYS A 317 -21.02 -5.82 -9.65
CA CYS A 317 -20.37 -6.30 -8.45
C CYS A 317 -20.52 -5.24 -7.35
N GLY A 318 -20.77 -5.67 -6.11
CA GLY A 318 -21.03 -4.74 -5.02
C GLY A 318 -20.66 -5.28 -3.65
N ARG A 319 -20.76 -4.39 -2.66
CA ARG A 319 -20.59 -4.75 -1.25
C ARG A 319 -21.33 -3.80 -0.33
N PHE A 320 -21.61 -4.28 0.87
CA PHE A 320 -21.97 -3.42 1.98
C PHE A 320 -20.74 -2.65 2.50
N LEU A 321 -20.96 -1.39 2.86
CA LEU A 321 -19.97 -0.49 3.46
C LEU A 321 -20.20 -0.33 4.96
N GLU A 322 -21.45 -0.47 5.40
CA GLU A 322 -21.92 -0.57 6.77
C GLU A 322 -23.12 -1.52 6.79
N ASP A 323 -23.47 -2.05 7.96
CA ASP A 323 -24.64 -2.92 8.10
C ASP A 323 -25.92 -2.15 7.73
N MET A 324 -26.80 -2.78 6.95
CA MET A 324 -28.15 -2.26 6.76
C MET A 324 -28.93 -2.44 8.07
N PRO A 325 -29.62 -1.40 8.57
CA PRO A 325 -30.38 -1.53 9.82
C PRO A 325 -31.45 -2.62 9.70
N GLU A 326 -31.61 -3.40 10.77
CA GLU A 326 -32.71 -4.33 10.96
C GLU A 326 -34.02 -3.54 11.19
N GLU A 327 -35.15 -4.00 10.64
CA GLU A 327 -36.49 -3.40 10.84
C GLU A 327 -36.91 -3.30 12.32
#